data_AF-A0AA89B6H3-F1
#
_entry.id   AF-A0AA89B6H3-F1
#
_cell.length_a   1.000
_cell.length_b   1.000
_cell.length_c   1.000
_cell.angle_alpha   90.00
_cell.angle_beta   90.00
_cell.angle_gamma   90.00
#
_symmetry.space_group_name_H-M   'P 1'
#
loop_
_entity.id
_entity.type
_entity.pdbx_description
1 polymer ?
#
loop_
_entity_poly.entity_id
_entity_poly.type
_entity_poly.pdbx_seq_one_letter_code
_entity_poly.pdbx_strand_id
1 'polypeptide(L)'
;MVDDLGKKGKLKNCLAIYDVSDKMAGAPLEVFVAVGLLISELSEEPWKGKLITFSEKPRLISVEEYKNLIEQHFSKLHGKAPWPAPLF
;
A
#
# COMPACT_ATOMS: atom_id res chain seq x y z
N MET A 1 -3.27 -16.68 1.95
CA MET A 1 -2.42 -15.88 2.86
C MET A 1 -3.22 -14.93 3.74
N VAL A 2 -3.87 -13.89 3.18
CA VAL A 2 -4.66 -12.92 3.99
C VAL A 2 -5.76 -13.64 4.79
N ASP A 3 -6.49 -14.56 4.15
CA ASP A 3 -7.53 -15.34 4.83
C ASP A 3 -6.96 -16.24 5.93
N ASP A 4 -5.81 -16.88 5.68
CA ASP A 4 -5.17 -17.79 6.64
C ASP A 4 -4.65 -17.04 7.87
N LEU A 5 -4.11 -15.83 7.67
CA LEU A 5 -3.73 -14.93 8.75
C LEU A 5 -4.97 -14.40 9.48
N GLY A 6 -6.02 -14.04 8.74
CA GLY A 6 -7.30 -13.59 9.30
C GLY A 6 -7.96 -14.64 10.20
N LYS A 7 -7.82 -15.93 9.89
CA LYS A 7 -8.29 -17.04 10.75
C LYS A 7 -7.54 -17.12 12.08
N LYS A 8 -6.27 -16.67 12.12
CA LYS A 8 -5.46 -16.63 13.35
C LYS A 8 -5.73 -15.37 14.19
N GLY A 9 -6.27 -14.33 13.57
CA GLY A 9 -6.67 -13.10 14.25
C GLY A 9 -6.66 -11.90 13.30
N LYS A 10 -7.32 -10.83 13.74
CA LYS A 10 -7.35 -9.53 13.05
C LYS A 10 -6.61 -8.48 13.87
N LEU A 11 -6.15 -7.43 13.19
CA LEU A 11 -5.41 -6.33 13.80
C LEU A 11 -6.39 -5.26 14.28
N LYS A 12 -6.68 -5.22 15.59
CA LYS A 12 -7.74 -4.34 16.15
C LYS A 12 -7.46 -2.85 16.01
N ASN A 13 -6.20 -2.43 16.18
CA ASN A 13 -5.79 -1.02 16.20
C ASN A 13 -4.48 -0.81 15.44
N CYS A 14 -4.41 -1.35 14.22
CA CYS A 14 -3.25 -1.21 13.36
C CYS A 14 -3.60 -0.42 12.10
N LEU A 15 -2.74 0.52 11.74
CA LEU A 15 -2.88 1.33 10.54
C LEU A 15 -1.53 1.43 9.86
N ALA A 16 -1.48 1.09 8.57
CA ALA A 16 -0.27 1.23 7.79
C ALA A 16 0.01 2.71 7.49
N ILE A 17 1.27 3.11 7.62
CA ILE A 17 1.78 4.41 7.21
C ILE A 17 2.83 4.17 6.14
N TYR A 18 2.71 4.87 5.02
CA TYR A 18 3.50 4.60 3.82
C TYR A 18 4.18 5.85 3.28
N ASP A 19 5.52 5.83 3.17
CA ASP A 19 6.28 6.90 2.52
C ASP A 19 6.08 6.89 1.01
N VAL A 20 5.39 7.92 0.49
CA VAL A 20 5.17 8.13 -0.95
C VAL A 20 6.02 9.28 -1.50
N SER A 21 7.04 9.71 -0.75
CA SER A 21 7.95 10.76 -1.20
C SER A 21 8.87 10.25 -2.32
N ASP A 22 9.33 11.17 -3.17
CA ASP A 22 10.23 10.85 -4.28
C ASP A 22 11.58 10.24 -3.84
N LYS A 23 11.91 10.30 -2.54
CA LYS A 23 13.09 9.64 -1.96
C LYS A 23 12.98 8.12 -1.94
N MET A 24 11.77 7.58 -2.07
CA MET A 24 11.53 6.14 -2.18
C MET A 24 11.74 5.62 -3.61
N ALA A 25 12.10 6.49 -4.57
CA ALA A 25 12.44 6.08 -5.93
C ALA A 25 13.67 5.14 -5.91
N GLY A 26 13.47 3.88 -6.30
CA GLY A 26 14.50 2.84 -6.32
C GLY A 26 14.59 1.97 -5.06
N ALA A 27 13.83 2.28 -4.00
CA ALA A 27 13.58 1.31 -2.93
C ALA A 27 12.66 0.18 -3.46
N PRO A 28 12.67 -1.04 -2.86
CA PRO A 28 11.79 -2.13 -3.27
C PRO A 28 10.33 -1.82 -2.86
N LEU A 29 9.70 -0.90 -3.61
CA LEU A 29 8.38 -0.36 -3.37
C LEU A 29 7.32 -1.47 -3.28
N GLU A 30 7.51 -2.54 -4.05
CA GLU A 30 6.62 -3.71 -4.12
C GLU A 30 6.50 -4.40 -2.75
N VAL A 31 7.61 -4.50 -2.01
CA VAL A 31 7.62 -5.13 -0.68
C VAL A 31 6.81 -4.29 0.29
N PHE A 32 7.04 -2.98 0.31
CA PHE A 32 6.31 -2.10 1.20
C PHE A 32 4.82 -2.04 0.82
N VAL A 33 4.49 -2.00 -0.48
CA VAL A 33 3.10 -2.04 -0.98
C VAL A 33 2.42 -3.32 -0.50
N ALA A 34 3.05 -4.48 -0.67
CA ALA A 34 2.50 -5.76 -0.24
C ALA A 34 2.24 -5.80 1.28
N VAL A 35 3.17 -5.27 2.09
CA VAL A 35 3.01 -5.20 3.55
C VAL A 35 1.89 -4.23 3.93
N GLY A 36 1.80 -3.06 3.30
CA GLY A 36 0.75 -2.08 3.56
C GLY A 36 -0.64 -2.61 3.26
N LEU A 37 -0.80 -3.29 2.11
CA LEU A 37 -2.03 -3.96 1.72
C LEU A 37 -2.40 -5.08 2.70
N LEU A 38 -1.44 -5.91 3.09
CA LEU A 38 -1.66 -6.98 4.07
C LEU A 38 -2.16 -6.43 5.41
N ILE A 39 -1.53 -5.38 5.93
CA ILE A 39 -1.96 -4.74 7.18
C ILE A 39 -3.39 -4.20 7.00
N SER A 40 -3.64 -3.47 5.93
CA SER A 40 -4.95 -2.84 5.67
C SER A 40 -6.10 -3.85 5.58
N GLU A 41 -5.87 -5.02 4.98
CA GLU A 41 -6.86 -6.10 4.86
C GLU A 41 -7.06 -6.91 6.16
N LEU A 42 -6.02 -6.99 6.99
CA LEU A 42 -6.08 -7.65 8.30
C LEU A 42 -6.60 -6.73 9.41
N SER A 43 -6.59 -5.41 9.20
CA SER A 43 -7.14 -4.45 10.15
C SER A 43 -8.65 -4.56 10.30
N GLU A 44 -9.11 -4.32 11.52
CA GLU A 44 -10.54 -4.18 11.83
C GLU A 44 -11.01 -2.74 11.56
N GLU A 45 -12.33 -2.53 11.61
CA GLU A 45 -12.91 -1.19 11.56
C GLU A 45 -12.44 -0.33 12.74
N PRO A 46 -12.20 0.99 12.52
CA PRO A 46 -12.48 1.76 11.30
C PRO A 46 -11.31 1.77 10.29
N TRP A 47 -10.26 0.98 10.50
CA TRP A 47 -8.99 1.07 9.74
C TRP A 47 -8.92 0.13 8.55
N LYS A 48 -9.81 -0.85 8.48
CA LYS A 48 -9.91 -1.80 7.38
C LYS A 48 -9.93 -1.10 6.02
N GLY A 49 -9.07 -1.55 5.10
CA GLY A 49 -8.99 -1.03 3.74
C GLY A 49 -8.50 0.43 3.64
N LYS A 50 -7.90 0.97 4.71
CA LYS A 50 -7.31 2.32 4.77
C LYS A 50 -5.83 2.27 5.11
N LEU A 51 -5.12 3.33 4.76
CA LEU A 51 -3.73 3.60 5.12
C LEU A 51 -3.44 5.10 5.10
N ILE A 52 -2.37 5.52 5.76
CA ILE A 52 -1.90 6.91 5.75
C ILE A 52 -0.71 7.04 4.81
N THR A 53 -0.74 8.01 3.91
CA THR A 53 0.46 8.43 3.18
C THR A 53 1.34 9.29 4.06
N PHE A 54 2.65 9.11 3.95
CA PHE A 54 3.68 9.94 4.55
C PHE A 54 4.36 10.71 3.42
N SER A 55 4.16 12.03 3.46
CA SER A 55 4.73 13.02 2.55
C SER A 55 4.62 14.40 3.23
N GLU A 56 4.86 15.49 2.51
CA GLU A 56 4.63 16.85 3.04
C GLU A 56 3.19 17.06 3.55
N LYS A 57 2.21 16.36 2.95
CA LYS A 57 0.80 16.42 3.34
C LYS A 57 0.26 15.00 3.53
N PRO A 58 0.37 14.43 4.74
CA PRO A 58 -0.18 13.12 5.05
C PRO A 58 -1.69 13.07 4.82
N ARG A 59 -2.17 11.99 4.20
CA ARG A 59 -3.61 11.77 3.99
C ARG A 59 -3.98 10.36 4.39
N LEU A 60 -5.11 10.21 5.08
CA LEU A 60 -5.79 8.92 5.22
C LEU A 60 -6.51 8.65 3.91
N ILE A 61 -6.13 7.56 3.23
CA ILE A 61 -6.67 7.19 1.93
C ILE A 61 -7.14 5.73 1.95
N SER A 62 -7.98 5.37 0.98
CA SER A 62 -8.36 3.98 0.76
C SER A 62 -7.23 3.20 0.06
N VAL A 63 -7.26 1.88 0.19
CA VAL A 63 -6.39 0.97 -0.58
C VAL A 63 -6.53 1.23 -2.09
N GLU A 64 -7.72 1.54 -2.57
CA GLU A 64 -7.96 1.81 -3.99
C GLU A 64 -7.29 3.10 -4.45
N GLU A 65 -7.40 4.19 -3.67
CA GLU A 65 -6.69 5.44 -3.97
C GLU A 65 -5.17 5.23 -3.92
N TYR A 66 -4.69 4.41 -2.98
CA TYR A 66 -3.28 4.08 -2.86
C TYR A 66 -2.72 3.35 -4.08
N LYS A 67 -3.44 2.34 -4.62
CA LYS A 67 -3.04 1.64 -5.85
C LYS A 67 -2.87 2.60 -7.02
N ASN A 68 -3.84 3.50 -7.20
CA ASN A 68 -3.79 4.54 -8.24
C ASN A 68 -2.58 5.47 -8.09
N LEU A 69 -2.24 5.87 -6.86
CA LEU A 69 -1.06 6.70 -6.60
C LEU A 69 0.25 5.98 -6.96
N ILE A 70 0.34 4.71 -6.60
CA ILE A 70 1.52 3.88 -6.88
C ILE A 70 1.69 3.67 -8.38
N GLU A 71 0.63 3.37 -9.12
CA GLU A 71 0.66 3.26 -10.59
C GLU A 71 1.12 4.56 -11.26
N GLN A 72 0.65 5.71 -10.78
CA GLN A 72 1.09 7.02 -11.26
C GLN A 72 2.58 7.27 -10.94
N HIS A 73 3.04 6.89 -9.75
CA HIS A 73 4.43 7.03 -9.34
C HIS A 73 5.36 6.17 -10.20
N PHE A 74 5.01 4.89 -10.42
CA PHE A 74 5.75 4.00 -11.31
C PHE A 74 5.80 4.50 -12.76
N SER A 75 4.66 4.99 -13.28
CA SER A 75 4.57 5.53 -14.64
C SER A 75 5.49 6.73 -14.85
N LYS A 76 5.69 7.56 -13.83
CA LYS A 76 6.59 8.72 -13.87
C LYS A 76 8.07 8.32 -13.85
N LEU A 77 8.43 7.29 -13.09
CA LEU A 77 9.83 6.87 -12.92
C LEU A 77 10.39 6.11 -14.12
N HIS A 78 9.58 5.32 -14.82
CA HIS A 78 10.09 4.37 -15.83
C HIS A 78 9.74 4.71 -17.28
N GLY A 79 8.91 5.72 -17.56
CA GLY A 79 8.32 5.89 -18.90
C GLY A 79 7.47 4.66 -19.27
N LYS A 80 6.70 4.73 -20.37
CA LYS A 80 5.78 3.64 -20.71
C LYS A 80 6.51 2.30 -20.99
N ALA A 81 6.35 1.36 -20.06
CA ALA A 81 6.51 -0.11 -20.12
C ALA A 81 7.94 -0.70 -20.22
N PRO A 82 8.18 -2.01 -19.94
CA PRO A 82 7.29 -3.08 -19.47
C PRO A 82 7.86 -3.82 -18.22
N TRP A 83 7.09 -3.90 -17.14
CA TRP A 83 7.20 -5.06 -16.24
C TRP A 83 5.88 -5.83 -16.31
N PRO A 84 5.88 -7.15 -16.10
CA PRO A 84 4.66 -7.93 -16.26
C PRO A 84 3.62 -7.35 -15.31
N ALA A 85 2.39 -7.19 -15.80
CA ALA A 85 1.27 -6.76 -14.99
C ALA A 85 1.30 -7.50 -13.64
N PRO A 86 1.07 -6.80 -12.52
CA PRO A 86 1.12 -7.45 -11.21
C PRO A 86 0.16 -8.64 -11.22
N LEU A 87 0.71 -9.83 -10.97
CA LEU A 87 -0.05 -11.07 -10.83
C LEU A 87 -0.77 -11.03 -9.48
N PHE A 88 -1.85 -10.26 -9.40
CA PHE A 88 -2.87 -10.37 -8.37
C PHE A 88 -4.23 -10.50 -9.03
#